data_AF-A0A924JFA4-F1
#
_entry.id   AF-A0A924JFA4-F1
#
_cell.length_a   1.000
_cell.length_b   1.000
_cell.length_c   1.000
_cell.angle_alpha   90.00
_cell.angle_beta   90.00
_cell.angle_gamma   90.00
#
_symmetry.space_group_name_H-M   'P 1'
#
loop_
_entity.id
_entity.type
_entity.pdbx_description
1 polymer ?
#
loop_
_entity_poly.entity_id
_entity_poly.type
_entity_poly.pdbx_seq_one_letter_code
_entity_poly.pdbx_strand_id
1 'polypeptide(L)'
;MKPDEYPNGQRIVAGKRHWSRKEALCNALELSMEAKRHTVPELCRQLLDEYPAEGQTFLLFGVPFPRARLVDWARDGIRAGQEHNPPPEIRDLGAELYRNNLQNVHANSVIIALAAQLLKIQSQVPESSRVPDAAVSGQVNACITGMAGLSQQTKTNAQSGLDVVSRRTDQVGYFSNSVNGCLAVLWNYICTQPDSALKRQLEESMVSKLAEIGRENPCAIGMIERIIDIPTAIDWSITDSLSVEHLRLELQALAADISTGFEDEIADLLAVIRIERGGAHIDGDPEAHLSGIKRERFLRMADIEYGILRQLDRSLVAQEAKKIFPEDLVL
;
A
#
# COMPACT_ATOMS: atom_id res chain seq x y z
N MET A 1 5.26 5.08 30.88
CA MET A 1 3.79 4.93 31.08
C MET A 1 3.45 3.49 30.78
N LYS A 2 2.67 2.84 31.67
CA LYS A 2 2.19 1.47 31.43
C LYS A 2 1.20 1.48 30.25
N PRO A 3 1.22 0.50 29.34
CA PRO A 3 0.21 0.38 28.31
C PRO A 3 -1.09 -0.09 28.94
N ASP A 4 -1.98 0.88 29.18
CA ASP A 4 -3.44 0.80 29.06
C ASP A 4 -4.07 -0.60 29.20
N GLU A 5 -4.25 -1.03 30.44
CA GLU A 5 -5.37 -1.88 30.84
C GLU A 5 -6.65 -1.02 30.84
N TYR A 6 -7.35 -0.93 29.70
CA TYR A 6 -8.72 -0.40 29.66
C TYR A 6 -9.75 -1.53 29.70
N PRO A 7 -10.82 -1.41 30.51
CA PRO A 7 -11.82 -2.44 30.70
C PRO A 7 -12.84 -2.37 29.56
N ASN A 8 -12.60 -3.11 28.47
CA ASN A 8 -13.60 -3.60 27.50
C ASN A 8 -12.89 -4.37 26.37
N GLY A 9 -12.19 -5.45 26.76
CA GLY A 9 -11.28 -6.25 25.93
C GLY A 9 -11.92 -7.08 24.82
N GLN A 10 -12.92 -6.57 24.09
CA GLN A 10 -13.35 -7.20 22.84
C GLN A 10 -12.41 -6.79 21.70
N ARG A 11 -11.53 -7.71 21.32
CA ARG A 11 -10.77 -7.63 20.07
C ARG A 11 -11.68 -8.02 18.93
N ILE A 12 -11.81 -7.14 17.94
CA ILE A 12 -12.53 -7.42 16.70
C ILE A 12 -11.56 -8.13 15.77
N VAL A 13 -11.94 -9.32 15.32
CA VAL A 13 -11.15 -10.11 14.37
C VAL A 13 -11.68 -9.82 12.96
N ALA A 14 -10.84 -9.22 12.14
CA ALA A 14 -11.11 -9.02 10.72
C ALA A 14 -9.96 -9.69 9.94
N GLY A 15 -10.25 -10.84 9.31
CA GLY A 15 -9.22 -11.67 8.67
C GLY A 15 -8.19 -12.19 9.68
N LYS A 16 -6.89 -11.97 9.43
CA LYS A 16 -5.79 -12.34 10.34
C LYS A 16 -5.44 -11.25 11.37
N ARG A 17 -6.13 -10.10 11.36
CA ARG A 17 -5.81 -8.95 12.22
C ARG A 17 -6.67 -8.96 13.48
N HIS A 18 -6.04 -8.59 14.59
CA HIS A 18 -6.71 -8.32 15.87
C HIS A 18 -6.74 -6.82 16.09
N TRP A 19 -7.89 -6.20 15.88
CA TRP A 19 -8.08 -4.79 16.19
C TRP A 19 -8.68 -4.64 17.57
N SER A 20 -8.16 -3.69 18.34
CA SER A 20 -8.93 -3.12 19.43
C SER A 20 -10.18 -2.45 18.85
N ARG A 21 -11.24 -2.39 19.66
CA ARG A 21 -12.48 -1.70 19.28
C ARG A 21 -12.22 -0.24 18.86
N LYS A 22 -11.26 0.43 19.51
CA LYS A 22 -10.80 1.77 19.16
C LYS A 22 -10.23 1.85 17.74
N GLU A 23 -9.31 0.94 17.40
CA GLU A 23 -8.66 0.91 16.08
C GLU A 23 -9.67 0.60 14.99
N ALA A 24 -10.61 -0.32 15.24
CA ALA A 24 -11.68 -0.62 14.30
C ALA A 24 -12.59 0.59 14.05
N LEU A 25 -12.94 1.35 15.08
CA LEU A 25 -13.74 2.58 14.96
C LEU A 25 -12.97 3.71 14.26
N CYS A 26 -11.67 3.87 14.53
CA CYS A 26 -10.81 4.80 13.81
C CYS A 26 -10.75 4.45 12.31
N ASN A 27 -10.49 3.19 11.97
CA ASN A 27 -10.43 2.73 10.58
C ASN A 27 -11.80 2.87 9.87
N ALA A 28 -12.91 2.59 10.56
CA ALA A 28 -14.25 2.81 10.01
C ALA A 28 -14.53 4.29 9.72
N LEU A 29 -14.02 5.18 10.58
CA LEU A 29 -14.11 6.63 10.40
C LEU A 29 -13.29 7.09 9.19
N GLU A 30 -12.06 6.58 9.02
CA GLU A 30 -11.21 6.83 7.84
C GLU A 30 -11.92 6.42 6.54
N LEU A 31 -12.42 5.19 6.46
CA LEU A 31 -13.17 4.69 5.30
C LEU A 31 -14.44 5.52 5.02
N SER A 32 -15.11 6.00 6.07
CA SER A 32 -16.31 6.84 5.93
C SER A 32 -15.98 8.23 5.39
N MET A 33 -14.80 8.77 5.72
CA MET A 33 -14.34 10.04 5.15
C MET A 33 -14.03 9.92 3.65
N GLU A 34 -13.51 8.77 3.22
CA GLU A 34 -13.15 8.49 1.82
C GLU A 34 -14.36 8.15 0.95
N ALA A 35 -15.26 7.29 1.42
CA ALA A 35 -16.31 6.69 0.58
C ALA A 35 -17.75 7.10 0.94
N LYS A 36 -18.05 7.41 2.21
CA LYS A 36 -19.44 7.55 2.71
C LYS A 36 -19.57 8.60 3.82
N ARG A 37 -19.41 9.88 3.46
CA ARG A 37 -19.35 11.03 4.41
C ARG A 37 -20.53 11.19 5.38
N HIS A 38 -21.68 10.56 5.12
CA HIS A 38 -22.87 10.67 5.96
C HIS A 38 -22.78 9.88 7.28
N THR A 39 -21.89 8.88 7.39
CA THR A 39 -21.71 8.07 8.61
C THR A 39 -20.69 8.66 9.59
N VAL A 40 -19.94 9.68 9.17
CA VAL A 40 -18.91 10.35 10.00
C VAL A 40 -19.44 10.86 11.35
N PRO A 41 -20.59 11.57 11.43
CA PRO A 41 -21.07 12.08 12.72
C PRO A 41 -21.38 10.97 13.73
N GLU A 42 -21.93 9.85 13.24
CA GLU A 42 -22.29 8.70 14.06
C GLU A 42 -21.04 8.00 14.62
N LEU A 43 -20.05 7.77 13.77
CA LEU A 43 -18.78 7.15 14.17
C LEU A 43 -17.98 8.02 15.14
N CYS A 44 -17.99 9.35 14.94
CA CYS A 44 -17.40 10.27 15.90
C CYS A 44 -18.11 10.22 17.26
N ARG A 45 -19.45 10.17 17.31
CA ARG A 45 -20.19 10.02 18.57
C ARG A 45 -19.83 8.72 19.28
N GLN A 46 -19.82 7.60 18.55
CA GLN A 46 -19.42 6.30 19.11
C GLN A 46 -18.00 6.32 19.68
N LEU A 47 -17.02 6.93 18.97
CA LEU A 47 -15.66 7.10 19.48
C LEU A 47 -15.59 7.95 20.75
N LEU A 48 -16.37 9.04 20.82
CA LEU A 48 -16.37 9.94 21.97
C LEU A 48 -17.05 9.33 23.19
N ASP A 49 -18.10 8.54 22.98
CA ASP A 49 -18.87 7.85 24.02
C ASP A 49 -18.08 6.67 24.60
N GLU A 50 -17.42 5.87 23.74
CA GLU A 50 -16.62 4.73 24.17
C GLU A 50 -15.27 5.16 24.79
N TYR A 51 -14.74 6.32 24.39
CA TYR A 51 -13.48 6.85 24.89
C TYR A 51 -13.64 8.29 25.38
N PRO A 52 -14.22 8.52 26.57
CA PRO A 52 -14.63 9.84 27.04
C PRO A 52 -13.49 10.75 27.54
N ALA A 53 -12.33 10.19 27.87
CA ALA A 53 -11.22 10.94 28.48
C ALA A 53 -10.66 12.07 27.57
N GLU A 54 -10.45 13.26 28.14
CA GLU A 54 -9.99 14.44 27.38
C GLU A 54 -8.56 14.29 26.84
N GLY A 55 -7.69 13.53 27.50
CA GLY A 55 -6.32 13.26 27.07
C GLY A 55 -6.16 12.11 26.06
N GLN A 56 -7.27 11.57 25.56
CA GLN A 56 -7.22 10.40 24.67
C GLN A 56 -6.70 10.79 23.28
N THR A 57 -5.61 10.16 22.85
CA THR A 57 -5.09 10.31 21.48
C THR A 57 -5.86 9.38 20.55
N PHE A 58 -6.41 9.93 19.47
CA PHE A 58 -6.96 9.15 18.35
C PHE A 58 -5.94 9.17 17.23
N LEU A 59 -5.76 8.05 16.53
CA LEU A 59 -4.94 8.01 15.32
C LEU A 59 -5.92 7.85 14.16
N LEU A 60 -5.93 8.80 13.24
CA LEU A 60 -6.64 8.69 11.97
C LEU A 60 -5.61 8.86 10.85
N PHE A 61 -5.59 7.95 9.88
CA PHE A 61 -4.59 7.89 8.80
C PHE A 61 -3.15 7.89 9.34
N GLY A 62 -2.94 7.23 10.48
CA GLY A 62 -1.64 7.17 11.16
C GLY A 62 -1.19 8.46 11.85
N VAL A 63 -2.00 9.53 11.85
CA VAL A 63 -1.65 10.80 12.52
C VAL A 63 -2.50 11.07 13.76
N PRO A 64 -1.93 11.68 14.82
CA PRO A 64 -2.69 12.11 15.98
C PRO A 64 -3.82 13.06 15.59
N PHE A 65 -5.05 12.62 15.81
CA PHE A 65 -6.26 13.35 15.51
C PHE A 65 -6.84 13.97 16.79
N PRO A 66 -7.01 15.31 16.84
CA PRO A 66 -7.47 15.99 18.05
C PRO A 66 -8.91 15.62 18.43
N ARG A 67 -9.14 15.28 19.70
CA ARG A 67 -10.48 14.99 20.25
C ARG A 67 -11.49 16.10 19.98
N ALA A 68 -11.07 17.37 20.11
CA ALA A 68 -11.94 18.52 19.86
C ALA A 68 -12.59 18.48 18.47
N ARG A 69 -11.89 17.97 17.46
CA ARG A 69 -12.42 17.83 16.10
C ARG A 69 -13.41 16.69 15.95
N LEU A 70 -13.21 15.59 16.68
CA LEU A 70 -14.23 14.53 16.75
C LEU A 70 -15.53 15.09 17.37
N VAL A 71 -15.43 15.97 18.37
CA VAL A 71 -16.60 16.64 18.98
C VAL A 71 -17.32 17.52 17.96
N ASP A 72 -16.58 18.28 17.15
CA ASP A 72 -17.16 19.11 16.10
C ASP A 72 -17.88 18.25 15.05
N TRP A 73 -17.23 17.19 14.55
CA TRP A 73 -17.80 16.30 13.54
C TRP A 73 -18.98 15.47 14.05
N ALA A 74 -18.95 15.06 15.32
CA ALA A 74 -20.05 14.38 16.00
C ALA A 74 -21.34 15.21 16.02
N ARG A 75 -21.20 16.54 16.18
CA ARG A 75 -22.30 17.49 16.30
C ARG A 75 -22.83 17.94 14.94
N ASP A 76 -21.92 18.34 14.07
CA ASP A 76 -22.25 19.12 12.88
C ASP A 76 -22.03 18.35 11.57
N GLY A 77 -21.48 17.14 11.65
CA GLY A 77 -20.93 16.44 10.51
C GLY A 77 -19.80 17.21 9.84
N ILE A 78 -19.45 16.79 8.61
CA ILE A 78 -18.50 17.51 7.79
C ILE A 78 -19.27 18.59 7.02
N ARG A 79 -19.21 19.85 7.46
CA ARG A 79 -19.90 20.97 6.78
C ARG A 79 -19.24 21.30 5.45
N ALA A 80 -20.03 21.69 4.44
CA ALA A 80 -19.52 22.20 3.16
C ALA A 80 -18.60 23.42 3.39
N GLY A 81 -17.36 23.36 2.89
CA GLY A 81 -16.29 24.33 3.19
C GLY A 81 -15.47 24.03 4.45
N GLN A 82 -15.97 23.20 5.38
CA GLN A 82 -15.16 22.46 6.37
C GLN A 82 -14.74 21.07 5.87
N GLU A 83 -15.29 20.63 4.73
CA GLU A 83 -14.81 19.50 3.90
C GLU A 83 -13.31 19.53 3.63
N HIS A 84 -12.73 20.69 3.84
CA HIS A 84 -11.34 20.94 3.61
C HIS A 84 -10.61 21.53 4.82
N ASN A 85 -11.12 21.49 6.04
CA ASN A 85 -10.25 21.73 7.19
C ASN A 85 -10.11 20.48 8.05
N PRO A 86 -9.47 19.40 7.56
CA PRO A 86 -8.48 18.65 8.33
C PRO A 86 -7.35 19.60 8.79
N PRO A 87 -6.41 19.21 9.69
CA PRO A 87 -5.18 19.97 9.83
C PRO A 87 -4.61 20.21 8.41
N PRO A 88 -3.98 21.35 8.12
CA PRO A 88 -3.44 21.66 6.78
C PRO A 88 -2.56 20.54 6.20
N GLU A 89 -2.10 19.62 7.06
CA GLU A 89 -1.44 18.35 6.77
C GLU A 89 -2.27 17.31 5.95
N ILE A 90 -3.57 17.15 6.15
CA ILE A 90 -4.32 15.97 5.60
C ILE A 90 -5.20 16.36 4.40
N ARG A 91 -5.29 17.65 4.08
CA ARG A 91 -6.40 18.23 3.28
C ARG A 91 -6.51 17.72 1.84
N ASP A 92 -5.49 17.08 1.26
CA ASP A 92 -5.59 16.65 -0.14
C ASP A 92 -4.51 15.65 -0.57
N LEU A 93 -4.07 14.74 0.32
CA LEU A 93 -2.94 13.83 0.04
C LEU A 93 -3.04 13.17 -1.35
N GLY A 94 -4.18 12.54 -1.65
CA GLY A 94 -4.39 11.87 -2.94
C GLY A 94 -4.46 12.81 -4.15
N ALA A 95 -5.10 13.98 -4.04
CA ALA A 95 -5.24 14.91 -5.16
C ALA A 95 -4.04 15.88 -5.33
N GLU A 96 -3.25 16.12 -4.27
CA GLU A 96 -1.95 16.78 -4.34
C GLU A 96 -0.85 15.84 -4.84
N LEU A 97 -0.88 14.54 -4.49
CA LEU A 97 0.00 13.54 -5.12
C LEU A 97 -0.25 13.47 -6.63
N TYR A 98 -1.52 13.54 -7.05
CA TYR A 98 -1.94 13.61 -8.46
C TYR A 98 -1.55 14.94 -9.14
N ARG A 99 -1.70 16.09 -8.46
CA ARG A 99 -1.32 17.42 -9.00
C ARG A 99 0.19 17.68 -9.02
N ASN A 100 0.95 17.13 -8.07
CA ASN A 100 2.40 17.29 -7.95
C ASN A 100 3.20 16.20 -8.69
N ASN A 101 2.51 15.36 -9.47
CA ASN A 101 3.11 14.43 -10.42
C ASN A 101 4.17 13.48 -9.79
N LEU A 102 4.05 13.16 -8.48
CA LEU A 102 5.03 12.37 -7.72
C LEU A 102 6.48 12.86 -7.78
N GLN A 103 6.76 14.10 -8.23
CA GLN A 103 8.12 14.56 -8.51
C GLN A 103 8.70 15.51 -7.44
N ASN A 104 7.87 16.03 -6.53
CA ASN A 104 8.36 16.91 -5.47
C ASN A 104 8.26 16.24 -4.10
N VAL A 105 9.35 15.58 -3.71
CA VAL A 105 9.53 14.93 -2.39
C VAL A 105 9.38 15.90 -1.21
N HIS A 106 9.46 17.21 -1.47
CA HIS A 106 9.29 18.26 -0.46
C HIS A 106 7.84 18.77 -0.34
N ALA A 107 6.90 18.26 -1.13
CA ALA A 107 5.48 18.59 -0.94
C ALA A 107 5.02 18.07 0.42
N ASN A 108 4.35 18.91 1.20
CA ASN A 108 3.90 18.56 2.56
C ASN A 108 3.04 17.29 2.55
N SER A 109 2.18 17.12 1.56
CA SER A 109 1.39 15.90 1.39
C SER A 109 2.23 14.64 1.18
N VAL A 110 3.29 14.70 0.37
CA VAL A 110 4.21 13.57 0.19
C VAL A 110 4.88 13.23 1.52
N ILE A 111 5.39 14.24 2.23
CA ILE A 111 6.07 14.07 3.51
C ILE A 111 5.15 13.41 4.55
N ILE A 112 3.88 13.81 4.60
CA ILE A 112 2.90 13.27 5.55
C ILE A 112 2.52 11.84 5.20
N ALA A 113 2.36 11.53 3.91
CA ALA A 113 2.13 10.16 3.44
C ALA A 113 3.28 9.23 3.87
N LEU A 114 4.52 9.67 3.61
CA LEU A 114 5.72 8.94 3.97
C LEU A 114 5.84 8.77 5.49
N ALA A 115 5.57 9.81 6.28
CA ALA A 115 5.60 9.73 7.74
C ALA A 115 4.56 8.73 8.29
N ALA A 116 3.34 8.73 7.74
CA ALA A 116 2.30 7.78 8.11
C ALA A 116 2.70 6.33 7.76
N GLN A 117 3.27 6.12 6.57
CA GLN A 117 3.77 4.80 6.15
C GLN A 117 4.92 4.31 7.05
N LEU A 118 5.85 5.19 7.42
CA LEU A 118 6.93 4.85 8.35
C LEU A 118 6.39 4.43 9.73
N LEU A 119 5.41 5.16 10.27
CA LEU A 119 4.75 4.79 11.54
C LEU A 119 4.03 3.46 11.42
N LYS A 120 3.37 3.21 10.30
CA LYS A 120 2.71 1.93 10.02
C LYS A 120 3.72 0.78 10.02
N ILE A 121 4.85 0.93 9.31
CA ILE A 121 5.94 -0.06 9.31
C ILE A 121 6.43 -0.28 10.74
N GLN A 122 6.70 0.80 11.47
CA GLN A 122 7.21 0.72 12.84
C GLN A 122 6.24 -0.01 13.79
N SER A 123 4.93 0.15 13.59
CA SER A 123 3.90 -0.53 14.38
C SER A 123 3.87 -2.05 14.16
N GLN A 124 4.37 -2.54 13.02
CA GLN A 124 4.46 -3.96 12.71
C GLN A 124 5.71 -4.64 13.28
N VAL A 125 6.65 -3.87 13.85
CA VAL A 125 7.90 -4.39 14.43
C VAL A 125 7.73 -4.57 15.94
N PRO A 126 7.66 -5.81 16.46
CA PRO A 126 7.65 -6.04 17.90
C PRO A 126 8.89 -5.46 18.55
N GLU A 127 8.73 -4.78 19.68
CA GLU A 127 9.83 -4.11 20.37
C GLU A 127 10.93 -5.10 20.81
N SER A 128 10.54 -6.33 21.16
CA SER A 128 11.45 -7.43 21.50
C SER A 128 12.34 -7.91 20.35
N SER A 129 11.96 -7.59 19.10
CA SER A 129 12.63 -8.04 17.88
C SER A 129 13.51 -6.95 17.26
N ARG A 130 13.59 -5.77 17.88
CA ARG A 130 14.36 -4.65 17.37
C ARG A 130 15.84 -4.85 17.62
N VAL A 131 16.59 -4.87 16.53
CA VAL A 131 18.03 -4.72 16.50
C VAL A 131 18.38 -3.25 16.79
N PRO A 132 19.39 -2.96 17.63
CA PRO A 132 19.86 -1.60 17.86
C PRO A 132 20.37 -0.94 16.57
N ASP A 133 20.11 0.36 16.39
CA ASP A 133 20.53 1.14 15.21
C ASP A 133 22.02 0.98 14.87
N ALA A 134 22.88 0.90 15.90
CA ALA A 134 24.32 0.71 15.74
C ALA A 134 24.72 -0.62 15.07
N ALA A 135 23.86 -1.64 15.15
CA ALA A 135 24.09 -2.95 14.54
C ALA A 135 23.43 -3.10 13.15
N VAL A 136 22.48 -2.21 12.80
CA VAL A 136 21.74 -2.28 11.53
C VAL A 136 22.67 -2.16 10.34
N SER A 137 23.54 -1.15 10.29
CA SER A 137 24.45 -0.96 9.15
C SER A 137 25.36 -2.16 8.91
N GLY A 138 25.84 -2.81 9.98
CA GLY A 138 26.63 -4.04 9.86
C GLY A 138 25.85 -5.20 9.26
N GLN A 139 24.59 -5.39 9.66
CA GLN A 139 23.72 -6.44 9.13
C GLN A 139 23.31 -6.17 7.68
N VAL A 140 22.97 -4.93 7.34
CA VAL A 140 22.65 -4.54 5.95
C VAL A 140 23.88 -4.72 5.05
N ASN A 141 25.08 -4.35 5.51
CA ASN A 141 26.30 -4.59 4.73
C ASN A 141 26.59 -6.09 4.52
N ALA A 142 26.32 -6.93 5.53
CA ALA A 142 26.44 -8.37 5.39
C ALA A 142 25.44 -8.93 4.37
N CYS A 143 24.19 -8.42 4.36
CA CYS A 143 23.17 -8.74 3.36
C CYS A 143 23.63 -8.36 1.94
N ILE A 144 24.10 -7.12 1.72
CA ILE A 144 24.64 -6.67 0.43
C ILE A 144 25.78 -7.57 -0.06
N THR A 145 26.70 -7.92 0.84
CA THR A 145 27.87 -8.74 0.52
C THR A 145 27.45 -10.17 0.14
N GLY A 146 26.55 -10.77 0.92
CA GLY A 146 26.08 -12.14 0.79
C GLY A 146 25.07 -12.38 -0.34
N MET A 147 24.47 -11.33 -0.91
CA MET A 147 23.45 -11.48 -1.95
C MET A 147 24.06 -12.00 -3.26
N ALA A 148 23.57 -13.16 -3.71
CA ALA A 148 23.98 -13.79 -4.96
C ALA A 148 23.28 -13.12 -6.15
N GLY A 149 23.93 -13.14 -7.33
CA GLY A 149 23.35 -12.61 -8.58
C GLY A 149 23.45 -11.10 -8.77
N LEU A 150 23.85 -10.33 -7.75
CA LEU A 150 24.14 -8.90 -7.91
C LEU A 150 25.49 -8.66 -8.59
N SER A 151 25.52 -7.68 -9.50
CA SER A 151 26.78 -7.20 -10.08
C SER A 151 27.67 -6.55 -9.02
N GLN A 152 28.98 -6.60 -9.22
CA GLN A 152 29.92 -5.93 -8.31
C GLN A 152 29.66 -4.41 -8.23
N GLN A 153 29.25 -3.79 -9.35
CA GLN A 153 28.91 -2.37 -9.39
C GLN A 153 27.69 -2.06 -8.51
N THR A 154 26.65 -2.90 -8.56
CA THR A 154 25.45 -2.75 -7.71
C THR A 154 25.83 -2.85 -6.23
N LYS A 155 26.67 -3.82 -5.86
CA LYS A 155 27.16 -3.98 -4.48
C LYS A 155 27.93 -2.75 -4.01
N THR A 156 28.86 -2.24 -4.81
CA THR A 156 29.63 -1.02 -4.49
C THR A 156 28.70 0.19 -4.34
N ASN A 157 27.72 0.36 -5.22
CA ASN A 157 26.76 1.46 -5.13
C ASN A 157 25.89 1.34 -3.87
N ALA A 158 25.41 0.14 -3.53
CA ALA A 158 24.61 -0.10 -2.33
C ALA A 158 25.42 0.16 -1.05
N GLN A 159 26.70 -0.24 -1.01
CA GLN A 159 27.60 0.05 0.11
C GLN A 159 27.83 1.56 0.27
N SER A 160 28.05 2.27 -0.85
CA SER A 160 28.14 3.74 -0.84
C SER A 160 26.85 4.37 -0.29
N GLY A 161 25.67 3.91 -0.74
CA GLY A 161 24.38 4.39 -0.24
C GLY A 161 24.19 4.12 1.26
N LEU A 162 24.56 2.93 1.72
CA LEU A 162 24.53 2.57 3.14
C LEU A 162 25.43 3.47 3.99
N ASP A 163 26.63 3.76 3.52
CA ASP A 163 27.57 4.67 4.19
C ASP A 163 26.99 6.09 4.31
N VAL A 164 26.34 6.58 3.25
CA VAL A 164 25.69 7.90 3.25
C VAL A 164 24.52 7.94 4.23
N VAL A 165 23.64 6.93 4.20
CA VAL A 165 22.48 6.83 5.10
C VAL A 165 22.91 6.72 6.56
N SER A 166 23.91 5.87 6.85
CA SER A 166 24.35 5.60 8.22
C SER A 166 24.96 6.83 8.91
N ARG A 167 25.54 7.76 8.13
CA ARG A 167 26.12 9.01 8.65
C ARG A 167 25.08 10.10 8.92
N ARG A 168 23.84 9.95 8.44
CA ARG A 168 22.77 10.93 8.59
C ARG A 168 21.96 10.63 9.87
N THR A 169 22.53 11.00 11.00
CA THR A 169 21.93 10.80 12.33
C THR A 169 21.06 11.95 12.80
N ASP A 170 21.11 13.10 12.11
CA ASP A 170 20.25 14.24 12.42
C ASP A 170 18.78 13.90 12.15
N GLN A 171 17.91 14.30 13.08
CA GLN A 171 16.47 14.10 12.96
C GLN A 171 15.91 14.97 11.83
N VAL A 172 15.10 14.38 10.95
CA VAL A 172 14.37 15.10 9.92
C VAL A 172 13.00 15.45 10.49
N GLY A 173 12.76 16.75 10.70
CA GLY A 173 11.69 17.27 11.56
C GLY A 173 10.30 16.67 11.33
N TYR A 174 9.93 16.38 10.08
CA TYR A 174 8.61 15.84 9.74
C TYR A 174 8.44 14.34 10.02
N PHE A 175 9.53 13.57 10.11
CA PHE A 175 9.50 12.11 10.28
C PHE A 175 9.72 11.68 11.73
N SER A 176 10.08 12.63 12.59
CA SER A 176 10.58 12.38 13.95
C SER A 176 11.72 11.35 14.03
N ASN A 177 12.35 11.03 12.90
CA ASN A 177 13.42 10.06 12.73
C ASN A 177 14.56 10.68 11.91
N SER A 178 15.77 10.15 12.08
CA SER A 178 16.86 10.40 11.15
C SER A 178 16.76 9.48 9.93
N VAL A 179 17.53 9.73 8.87
CA VAL A 179 17.58 8.82 7.72
C VAL A 179 18.07 7.44 8.16
N ASN A 180 19.09 7.40 9.03
CA ASN A 180 19.57 6.16 9.65
C ASN A 180 18.48 5.47 10.49
N GLY A 181 17.71 6.23 11.27
CA GLY A 181 16.58 5.69 12.04
C GLY A 181 15.50 5.08 11.15
N CYS A 182 15.20 5.69 10.00
CA CYS A 182 14.25 5.13 9.03
C CYS A 182 14.77 3.80 8.47
N LEU A 183 16.06 3.72 8.13
CA LEU A 183 16.69 2.47 7.71
C LEU A 183 16.59 1.38 8.79
N ALA A 184 16.81 1.74 10.06
CA ALA A 184 16.68 0.82 11.18
C ALA A 184 15.26 0.29 11.35
N VAL A 185 14.24 1.15 11.22
CA VAL A 185 12.83 0.74 11.24
C VAL A 185 12.55 -0.28 10.13
N LEU A 186 12.95 0.03 8.89
CA LEU A 186 12.74 -0.88 7.76
C LEU A 186 13.52 -2.18 7.90
N TRP A 187 14.78 -2.14 8.32
CA TRP A 187 15.58 -3.35 8.48
C TRP A 187 15.00 -4.29 9.55
N ASN A 188 14.56 -3.72 10.67
CA ASN A 188 13.89 -4.49 11.71
C ASN A 188 12.60 -5.12 11.20
N TYR A 189 11.82 -4.37 10.41
CA TYR A 189 10.64 -4.90 9.74
C TYR A 189 10.96 -6.09 8.82
N ILE A 190 11.96 -5.97 7.95
CA ILE A 190 12.43 -7.07 7.07
C ILE A 190 12.83 -8.29 7.91
N CYS A 191 13.57 -8.07 8.99
CA CYS A 191 14.05 -9.13 9.86
C CYS A 191 12.93 -9.89 10.58
N THR A 192 11.80 -9.22 10.85
CA THR A 192 10.61 -9.82 11.49
C THR A 192 9.71 -10.59 10.54
N GLN A 193 9.95 -10.57 9.22
CA GLN A 193 9.10 -11.28 8.28
C GLN A 193 9.25 -12.80 8.40
N PRO A 194 8.15 -13.55 8.61
CA PRO A 194 8.19 -15.00 8.78
C PRO A 194 8.34 -15.73 7.44
N ASP A 195 7.89 -15.14 6.34
CA ASP A 195 8.01 -15.69 4.99
C ASP A 195 9.40 -15.38 4.42
N SER A 196 10.16 -16.43 4.12
CA SER A 196 11.52 -16.33 3.59
C SER A 196 11.57 -15.79 2.16
N ALA A 197 10.54 -16.00 1.35
CA ALA A 197 10.47 -15.47 -0.01
C ALA A 197 10.21 -13.96 0.01
N LEU A 198 9.23 -13.53 0.81
CA LEU A 198 8.94 -12.11 1.04
C LEU A 198 10.14 -11.38 1.64
N LYS A 199 10.75 -11.95 2.69
CA LYS A 199 11.96 -11.39 3.31
C LYS A 199 13.06 -11.17 2.29
N ARG A 200 13.31 -12.17 1.43
CA ARG A 200 14.31 -12.06 0.36
C ARG A 200 14.00 -10.95 -0.64
N GLN A 201 12.74 -10.83 -1.07
CA GLN A 201 12.34 -9.75 -1.99
C GLN A 201 12.53 -8.37 -1.37
N LEU A 202 12.20 -8.22 -0.08
CA LEU A 202 12.43 -6.97 0.65
C LEU A 202 13.93 -6.66 0.82
N GLU A 203 14.76 -7.67 1.10
CA GLU A 203 16.22 -7.54 1.13
C GLU A 203 16.76 -7.09 -0.24
N GLU A 204 16.31 -7.71 -1.35
CA GLU A 204 16.70 -7.34 -2.71
C GLU A 204 16.27 -5.89 -3.05
N SER A 205 15.06 -5.49 -2.66
CA SER A 205 14.56 -4.12 -2.80
C SER A 205 15.36 -3.11 -1.99
N MET A 206 15.68 -3.42 -0.73
CA MET A 206 16.56 -2.62 0.13
C MET A 206 17.92 -2.37 -0.53
N VAL A 207 18.55 -3.42 -1.07
CA VAL A 207 19.85 -3.29 -1.75
C VAL A 207 19.73 -2.43 -3.00
N SER A 208 18.65 -2.59 -3.78
CA SER A 208 18.38 -1.76 -4.96
C SER A 208 18.23 -0.28 -4.59
N LYS A 209 17.43 0.04 -3.57
CA LYS A 209 17.21 1.42 -3.10
C LYS A 209 18.46 2.06 -2.51
N LEU A 210 19.29 1.29 -1.79
CA LEU A 210 20.60 1.77 -1.36
C LEU A 210 21.53 2.04 -2.54
N ALA A 211 21.50 1.21 -3.60
CA ALA A 211 22.29 1.47 -4.79
C ALA A 211 21.84 2.73 -5.56
N GLU A 212 20.54 3.04 -5.58
CA GLU A 212 20.02 4.32 -6.08
C GLU A 212 20.58 5.49 -5.25
N ILE A 213 20.46 5.43 -3.92
CA ILE A 213 20.99 6.47 -3.01
C ILE A 213 22.49 6.67 -3.21
N GLY A 214 23.27 5.59 -3.31
CA GLY A 214 24.72 5.68 -3.50
C GLY A 214 25.15 6.27 -4.84
N ARG A 215 24.32 6.16 -5.89
CA ARG A 215 24.56 6.79 -7.20
C ARG A 215 24.12 8.25 -7.24
N GLU A 216 22.95 8.54 -6.68
CA GLU A 216 22.27 9.83 -6.87
C GLU A 216 22.56 10.81 -5.73
N ASN A 217 22.94 10.31 -4.56
CA ASN A 217 23.14 11.07 -3.34
C ASN A 217 22.03 12.13 -3.08
N PRO A 218 20.76 11.70 -2.99
CA PRO A 218 19.63 12.62 -2.88
C PRO A 218 19.64 13.42 -1.57
N CYS A 219 18.73 14.39 -1.43
CA CYS A 219 18.52 15.07 -0.15
C CYS A 219 18.00 14.09 0.93
N ALA A 220 18.05 14.48 2.20
CA ALA A 220 17.62 13.61 3.31
C ALA A 220 16.17 13.10 3.16
N ILE A 221 15.26 13.93 2.64
CA ILE A 221 13.87 13.54 2.40
C ILE A 221 13.79 12.52 1.26
N GLY A 222 14.51 12.74 0.15
CA GLY A 222 14.56 11.78 -0.96
C GLY A 222 15.24 10.44 -0.58
N MET A 223 16.13 10.43 0.42
CA MET A 223 16.64 9.19 1.00
C MET A 223 15.58 8.46 1.81
N ILE A 224 14.85 9.18 2.66
CA ILE A 224 13.78 8.63 3.49
C ILE A 224 12.67 8.04 2.63
N GLU A 225 12.24 8.74 1.58
CA GLU A 225 11.29 8.25 0.59
C GLU A 225 11.72 6.89 0.00
N ARG A 226 12.94 6.82 -0.57
CA ARG A 226 13.48 5.57 -1.14
C ARG A 226 13.54 4.42 -0.14
N ILE A 227 13.80 4.72 1.14
CA ILE A 227 13.82 3.71 2.21
C ILE A 227 12.39 3.25 2.53
N ILE A 228 11.43 4.18 2.68
CA ILE A 228 10.04 3.86 3.00
C ILE A 228 9.34 3.11 1.87
N ASP A 229 9.79 3.32 0.62
CA ASP A 229 9.29 2.64 -0.58
C ASP A 229 9.79 1.20 -0.75
N ILE A 230 10.70 0.71 0.09
CA ILE A 230 11.20 -0.67 0.01
C ILE A 230 10.09 -1.73 -0.02
N PRO A 231 9.08 -1.70 0.88
CA PRO A 231 7.95 -2.63 0.84
C PRO A 231 6.95 -2.35 -0.29
N THR A 232 7.06 -1.23 -1.02
CA THR A 232 6.10 -0.88 -2.06
C THR A 232 6.09 -1.93 -3.17
N ALA A 233 4.89 -2.41 -3.52
CA ALA A 233 4.64 -3.50 -4.47
C ALA A 233 5.27 -4.87 -4.09
N ILE A 234 5.76 -5.03 -2.86
CA ILE A 234 6.31 -6.30 -2.33
C ILE A 234 5.48 -6.78 -1.14
N ASP A 235 5.27 -5.92 -0.13
CA ASP A 235 4.45 -6.24 1.05
C ASP A 235 3.17 -5.38 1.10
N TRP A 236 2.08 -6.01 0.67
CA TRP A 236 0.74 -5.46 0.64
C TRP A 236 0.13 -5.17 2.02
N SER A 237 0.68 -5.75 3.09
CA SER A 237 0.23 -5.46 4.44
C SER A 237 0.66 -4.07 4.91
N ILE A 238 1.71 -3.50 4.30
CA ILE A 238 2.21 -2.13 4.56
C ILE A 238 1.64 -1.12 3.56
N THR A 239 1.50 -1.49 2.29
CA THR A 239 0.92 -0.58 1.29
C THR A 239 -0.61 -0.60 1.38
N ASP A 240 -1.21 0.27 2.21
CA ASP A 240 -2.68 0.35 2.39
C ASP A 240 -3.46 0.82 1.15
N SER A 241 -2.80 1.10 0.03
CA SER A 241 -3.47 1.54 -1.18
C SER A 241 -2.68 1.15 -2.41
N LEU A 242 -3.16 0.12 -3.12
CA LEU A 242 -2.86 0.00 -4.52
C LEU A 242 -3.54 1.19 -5.19
N SER A 243 -2.76 2.18 -5.68
CA SER A 243 -3.35 3.31 -6.37
C SER A 243 -4.23 2.79 -7.52
N VAL A 244 -5.37 3.44 -7.77
CA VAL A 244 -6.29 3.00 -8.84
C VAL A 244 -5.55 2.84 -10.18
N GLU A 245 -4.53 3.66 -10.44
CA GLU A 245 -3.73 3.54 -11.66
C GLU A 245 -2.77 2.34 -11.66
N HIS A 246 -2.16 2.00 -10.53
CA HIS A 246 -1.43 0.73 -10.44
C HIS A 246 -2.38 -0.48 -10.57
N LEU A 247 -3.60 -0.38 -10.05
CA LEU A 247 -4.59 -1.45 -10.18
C LEU A 247 -4.95 -1.63 -11.64
N ARG A 248 -5.12 -0.52 -12.37
CA ARG A 248 -5.34 -0.55 -13.81
C ARG A 248 -4.17 -1.14 -14.58
N LEU A 249 -2.92 -0.75 -14.26
CA LEU A 249 -1.74 -1.28 -14.95
C LEU A 249 -1.60 -2.79 -14.75
N GLU A 250 -1.81 -3.27 -13.53
CA GLU A 250 -1.75 -4.71 -13.24
C GLU A 250 -2.92 -5.48 -13.87
N LEU A 251 -4.14 -4.93 -13.82
CA LEU A 251 -5.29 -5.51 -14.51
C LEU A 251 -5.09 -5.52 -16.04
N GLN A 252 -4.41 -4.52 -16.61
CA GLN A 252 -4.05 -4.50 -18.03
C GLN A 252 -3.02 -5.58 -18.38
N ALA A 253 -2.03 -5.80 -17.51
CA ALA A 253 -1.08 -6.90 -17.68
C ALA A 253 -1.77 -8.26 -17.59
N LEU A 254 -2.65 -8.47 -16.60
CA LEU A 254 -3.45 -9.69 -16.47
C LEU A 254 -4.36 -9.91 -17.70
N ALA A 255 -4.95 -8.84 -18.23
CA ALA A 255 -5.76 -8.89 -19.45
C ALA A 255 -4.92 -9.34 -20.67
N ALA A 256 -3.69 -8.84 -20.79
CA ALA A 256 -2.77 -9.22 -21.87
C ALA A 256 -2.34 -10.70 -21.76
N ASP A 257 -2.03 -11.17 -20.55
CA ASP A 257 -1.63 -12.56 -20.29
C ASP A 257 -2.78 -13.53 -20.61
N ILE A 258 -4.01 -13.21 -20.18
CA ILE A 258 -5.20 -14.01 -20.48
C ILE A 258 -5.49 -14.01 -21.97
N SER A 259 -5.36 -12.86 -22.65
CA SER A 259 -5.60 -12.78 -24.09
C SER A 259 -4.60 -13.64 -24.86
N THR A 260 -3.32 -13.56 -24.51
CA THR A 260 -2.25 -14.35 -25.13
C THR A 260 -2.46 -15.84 -24.89
N GLY A 261 -2.65 -16.27 -23.63
CA GLY A 261 -2.87 -17.68 -23.30
C GLY A 261 -4.18 -18.24 -23.87
N PHE A 262 -5.23 -17.42 -23.97
CA PHE A 262 -6.48 -17.84 -24.61
C PHE A 262 -6.34 -17.95 -26.13
N GLU A 263 -5.58 -17.07 -26.79
CA GLU A 263 -5.29 -17.19 -28.22
C GLU A 263 -4.48 -18.44 -28.53
N ASP A 264 -3.52 -18.80 -27.68
CA ASP A 264 -2.79 -20.05 -27.79
C ASP A 264 -3.69 -21.29 -27.59
N GLU A 265 -4.56 -21.29 -26.56
CA GLU A 265 -5.51 -22.39 -26.28
C GLU A 265 -6.59 -22.53 -27.38
N ILE A 266 -7.02 -21.41 -27.97
CA ILE A 266 -8.09 -21.36 -28.98
C ILE A 266 -7.58 -21.56 -30.39
N ALA A 267 -6.33 -21.23 -30.72
CA ALA A 267 -5.74 -21.51 -32.03
C ALA A 267 -5.83 -23.01 -32.37
N ASP A 268 -5.57 -23.87 -31.38
CA ASP A 268 -5.68 -25.33 -31.51
C ASP A 268 -7.14 -25.79 -31.65
N LEU A 269 -8.05 -25.23 -30.86
CA LEU A 269 -9.49 -25.55 -30.90
C LEU A 269 -10.18 -25.04 -32.17
N LEU A 270 -9.85 -23.83 -32.66
CA LEU A 270 -10.38 -23.27 -33.90
C LEU A 270 -9.81 -23.98 -35.13
N ALA A 271 -8.57 -24.47 -35.08
CA ALA A 271 -8.03 -25.33 -36.12
C ALA A 271 -8.82 -26.64 -36.21
N VAL A 272 -9.11 -27.28 -35.08
CA VAL A 272 -9.95 -28.50 -35.01
C VAL A 272 -11.38 -28.22 -35.45
N ILE A 273 -12.02 -27.15 -34.96
CA ILE A 273 -13.40 -26.78 -35.30
C ILE A 273 -13.55 -26.38 -36.78
N ARG A 274 -12.57 -25.67 -37.37
CA ARG A 274 -12.57 -25.34 -38.81
C ARG A 274 -12.42 -26.59 -39.69
N ILE A 275 -11.68 -27.60 -39.23
CA ILE A 275 -11.54 -28.88 -39.92
C ILE A 275 -12.83 -29.71 -39.80
N GLU A 276 -13.51 -29.69 -38.65
CA GLU A 276 -14.73 -30.48 -38.42
C GLU A 276 -16.01 -29.84 -38.98
N ARG A 277 -16.08 -28.50 -39.13
CA ARG A 277 -17.33 -27.78 -39.42
C ARG A 277 -17.43 -27.13 -40.80
N GLY A 278 -16.84 -27.73 -41.83
CA GLY A 278 -16.98 -27.31 -43.24
C GLY A 278 -18.42 -27.36 -43.81
N GLY A 279 -19.41 -26.70 -43.19
CA GLY A 279 -20.76 -26.60 -43.75
C GLY A 279 -21.91 -26.12 -42.85
N ALA A 280 -21.72 -25.65 -41.61
CA ALA A 280 -22.85 -25.21 -40.77
C ALA A 280 -22.78 -23.71 -40.45
N HIS A 281 -23.79 -22.96 -40.91
CA HIS A 281 -24.04 -21.57 -40.53
C HIS A 281 -24.24 -21.47 -39.00
N ILE A 282 -23.42 -20.65 -38.34
CA ILE A 282 -23.66 -20.22 -36.97
C ILE A 282 -24.44 -18.91 -37.06
N ASP A 283 -25.64 -18.88 -36.48
CA ASP A 283 -26.34 -17.64 -36.19
C ASP A 283 -25.64 -16.96 -35.00
N GLY A 284 -25.11 -15.77 -35.23
CA GLY A 284 -24.35 -14.98 -34.26
C GLY A 284 -22.86 -14.89 -34.61
N ASP A 285 -22.28 -13.73 -34.32
CA ASP A 285 -20.87 -13.44 -34.56
C ASP A 285 -19.98 -14.28 -33.62
N PRO A 286 -19.22 -15.27 -34.15
CA PRO A 286 -18.37 -16.14 -33.34
C PRO A 286 -17.31 -15.36 -32.54
N GLU A 287 -16.87 -14.21 -33.05
CA GLU A 287 -15.89 -13.35 -32.39
C GLU A 287 -16.49 -12.67 -31.16
N ALA A 288 -17.74 -12.23 -31.26
CA ALA A 288 -18.48 -11.68 -30.11
C ALA A 288 -18.68 -12.72 -29.00
N HIS A 289 -18.93 -13.99 -29.35
CA HIS A 289 -19.06 -15.07 -28.37
C HIS A 289 -17.73 -15.38 -27.67
N LEU A 290 -16.63 -15.45 -28.43
CA LEU A 290 -15.29 -15.67 -27.88
C LEU A 290 -14.83 -14.50 -26.98
N SER A 291 -15.11 -13.26 -27.37
CA SER A 291 -14.85 -12.08 -26.55
C SER A 291 -15.60 -12.14 -25.21
N GLY A 292 -16.86 -12.62 -25.21
CA GLY A 292 -17.62 -12.86 -23.98
C GLY A 292 -16.96 -13.84 -23.01
N ILE A 293 -16.40 -14.94 -23.53
CA ILE A 293 -15.69 -15.95 -22.73
C ILE A 293 -14.36 -15.40 -22.19
N LYS A 294 -13.58 -14.67 -23.01
CA LYS A 294 -12.34 -13.99 -22.59
C LYS A 294 -12.62 -13.04 -21.42
N ARG A 295 -13.68 -12.23 -21.54
CA ARG A 295 -14.12 -11.27 -20.51
C ARG A 295 -14.50 -11.95 -19.21
N GLU A 296 -15.30 -13.02 -19.25
CA GLU A 296 -15.69 -13.75 -18.04
C GLU A 296 -14.48 -14.35 -17.32
N ARG A 297 -13.55 -14.94 -18.07
CA ARG A 297 -12.29 -15.50 -17.52
C ARG A 297 -11.46 -14.40 -16.86
N PHE A 298 -11.30 -13.25 -17.52
CA PHE A 298 -10.58 -12.10 -16.96
C PHE A 298 -11.22 -11.58 -15.68
N LEU A 299 -12.52 -11.30 -15.67
CA LEU A 299 -13.21 -10.77 -14.50
C LEU A 299 -13.12 -11.72 -13.30
N ARG A 300 -13.22 -13.04 -13.55
CA ARG A 300 -13.09 -14.06 -12.51
C ARG A 300 -11.66 -14.14 -11.97
N MET A 301 -10.65 -14.10 -12.84
CA MET A 301 -9.25 -14.09 -12.41
C MET A 301 -8.89 -12.82 -11.65
N ALA A 302 -9.41 -11.66 -12.09
CA ALA A 302 -9.22 -10.40 -11.38
C ALA A 302 -9.84 -10.43 -9.97
N ASP A 303 -11.05 -10.96 -9.80
CA ASP A 303 -11.69 -11.12 -8.49
C ASP A 303 -10.92 -12.10 -7.59
N ILE A 304 -10.41 -13.21 -8.13
CA ILE A 304 -9.61 -14.16 -7.36
C ILE A 304 -8.27 -13.54 -6.95
N GLU A 305 -7.50 -13.03 -7.90
CA GLU A 305 -6.14 -12.53 -7.67
C GLU A 305 -6.15 -11.27 -6.81
N TYR A 306 -6.96 -10.27 -7.17
CA TYR A 306 -6.97 -8.97 -6.52
C TYR A 306 -7.98 -8.88 -5.38
N GLY A 307 -9.19 -9.43 -5.56
CA GLY A 307 -10.26 -9.36 -4.58
C GLY A 307 -10.15 -10.37 -3.43
N ILE A 308 -9.79 -11.63 -3.72
CA ILE A 308 -9.76 -12.71 -2.73
C ILE A 308 -8.36 -12.91 -2.15
N LEU A 309 -7.35 -13.10 -3.00
CA LEU A 309 -5.99 -13.41 -2.55
C LEU A 309 -5.30 -12.17 -1.96
N ARG A 310 -5.41 -11.03 -2.64
CA ARG A 310 -4.82 -9.76 -2.19
C ARG A 310 -5.75 -8.90 -1.33
N GLN A 311 -6.99 -9.33 -1.10
CA GLN A 311 -7.98 -8.67 -0.23
C GLN A 311 -8.23 -7.19 -0.57
N LEU A 312 -8.11 -6.79 -1.84
CA LEU A 312 -8.50 -5.45 -2.28
C LEU A 312 -10.02 -5.31 -2.26
N ASP A 313 -10.50 -4.06 -2.23
CA ASP A 313 -11.93 -3.78 -2.33
C ASP A 313 -12.48 -4.39 -3.62
N ARG A 314 -13.29 -5.45 -3.47
CA ARG A 314 -13.86 -6.21 -4.58
C ARG A 314 -14.76 -5.35 -5.47
N SER A 315 -15.39 -4.32 -4.92
CA SER A 315 -16.20 -3.38 -5.69
C SER A 315 -15.33 -2.49 -6.58
N LEU A 316 -14.18 -2.05 -6.07
CA LEU A 316 -13.19 -1.28 -6.82
C LEU A 316 -12.52 -2.14 -7.91
N VAL A 317 -12.07 -3.35 -7.56
CA VAL A 317 -11.50 -4.31 -8.52
C VAL A 317 -12.50 -4.60 -9.64
N ALA A 318 -13.77 -4.86 -9.31
CA ALA A 318 -14.81 -5.10 -10.30
C ALA A 318 -15.09 -3.86 -11.17
N GLN A 319 -15.09 -2.65 -10.59
CA GLN A 319 -15.30 -1.42 -11.33
C GLN A 319 -14.15 -1.15 -12.33
N GLU A 320 -12.91 -1.32 -11.90
CA GLU A 320 -11.74 -1.05 -12.74
C GLU A 320 -11.50 -2.14 -13.79
N ALA A 321 -11.75 -3.41 -13.45
CA ALA A 321 -11.68 -4.52 -14.41
C ALA A 321 -12.69 -4.35 -15.55
N LYS A 322 -13.92 -3.90 -15.25
CA LYS A 322 -14.94 -3.61 -16.28
C LYS A 322 -14.57 -2.45 -17.21
N LYS A 323 -13.68 -1.54 -16.80
CA LYS A 323 -13.18 -0.47 -17.68
C LYS A 323 -12.12 -0.97 -18.67
N ILE A 324 -11.41 -2.04 -18.33
CA ILE A 324 -10.38 -2.64 -19.19
C ILE A 324 -11.02 -3.56 -20.23
N PHE A 325 -12.07 -4.30 -19.84
CA PHE A 325 -12.90 -5.09 -20.76
C PHE A 325 -14.39 -4.71 -20.67
N PRO A 326 -14.82 -3.63 -21.36
CA PRO A 326 -16.20 -3.19 -21.35
C PRO A 326 -17.10 -4.11 -22.18
N GLU A 327 -18.41 -4.10 -21.91
CA GLU A 327 -19.37 -5.10 -22.41
C GLU A 327 -19.55 -5.11 -23.94
N ASP A 328 -19.30 -3.96 -24.56
CA ASP A 328 -19.45 -3.63 -25.97
C ASP A 328 -18.17 -3.84 -26.80
N LEU A 329 -17.03 -4.15 -26.16
CA LEU A 329 -15.78 -4.40 -26.87
C LEU A 329 -15.75 -5.85 -27.41
N VAL A 330 -15.83 -5.99 -28.72
CA VAL A 330 -15.47 -7.23 -29.44
C VAL A 330 -13.97 -7.18 -29.72
N LEU A 331 -13.25 -8.22 -29.29
CA LEU A 331 -11.81 -8.39 -29.48
C LEU A 331 -11.53 -9.36 -30.61
#